data_AF-A0A4R5G7I9-F1
#
_entry.id   AF-A0A4R5G7I9-F1
#
_cell.length_a   1.000
_cell.length_b   1.000
_cell.length_c   1.000
_cell.angle_alpha   90.00
_cell.angle_beta   90.00
_cell.angle_gamma   90.00
#
_symmetry.space_group_name_H-M   'P 1'
#
loop_
_entity.id
_entity.type
_entity.pdbx_description
1 polymer ?
#
loop_
_entity_poly.entity_id
_entity_poly.type
_entity_poly.pdbx_seq_one_letter_code
_entity_poly.pdbx_strand_id
1 'polypeptide(L)'
;MIHRGQAYRIRPLEAVDSRKMKLPAAIKISRGAKNTDPAHVREQAEEEFEYVTRCIFRGSKRQERFRGSGTPNPALSRPNRSGVSPRIAQVYLWQADPTA
;
A
#
# COMPACT_ATOMS: atom_id res chain seq x y z
N MET A 1 -1.37 -3.09 9.51
CA MET A 1 -1.74 -4.48 9.13
C MET A 1 -0.82 -5.43 9.87
N ILE A 2 -1.33 -6.56 10.39
CA ILE A 2 -0.50 -7.59 11.05
C ILE A 2 -0.38 -8.81 10.14
N HIS A 3 0.82 -9.36 10.01
CA HIS A 3 1.05 -10.62 9.30
C HIS A 3 2.22 -11.38 9.93
N ARG A 4 2.00 -12.64 10.33
CA ARG A 4 2.97 -13.50 11.04
C ARG A 4 3.63 -12.78 12.23
N GLY A 5 2.81 -12.14 13.07
CA GLY A 5 3.29 -11.40 14.25
C GLY A 5 4.06 -10.11 13.95
N GLN A 6 4.25 -9.72 12.68
CA GLN A 6 4.91 -8.47 12.31
C GLN A 6 3.88 -7.42 11.92
N ALA A 7 4.11 -6.19 12.37
CA ALA A 7 3.30 -5.03 12.01
C ALA A 7 3.86 -4.33 10.78
N TYR A 8 3.00 -4.11 9.78
CA TYR A 8 3.30 -3.40 8.54
C TYR A 8 2.50 -2.10 8.45
N ARG A 9 3.14 -1.10 7.86
CA ARG A 9 2.60 0.23 7.57
C ARG A 9 2.33 0.39 6.07
N ILE A 10 1.31 1.17 5.76
CA ILE A 10 0.95 1.56 4.41
C ILE A 10 1.77 2.81 4.07
N ARG A 11 2.41 2.81 2.90
CA ARG A 11 3.21 3.92 2.38
C ARG A 11 2.73 4.22 0.97
N PRO A 12 2.12 5.39 0.72
CA PRO A 12 1.87 5.83 -0.65
C PRO A 12 3.21 6.11 -1.33
N LEU A 13 3.32 5.72 -2.60
CA LEU A 13 4.44 6.03 -3.47
C LEU A 13 3.90 6.86 -4.63
N GLU A 14 4.52 8.01 -4.85
CA GLU A 14 4.18 8.90 -5.95
C GLU A 14 4.54 8.28 -7.31
N ALA A 15 3.83 8.70 -8.34
CA ALA A 15 4.19 8.34 -9.70
C ALA A 15 5.58 8.90 -10.03
N VAL A 16 6.41 8.08 -10.67
CA VAL A 16 7.71 8.51 -11.19
C VAL A 16 7.54 8.72 -12.67
N ASP A 17 7.65 9.96 -13.15
CA ASP A 17 7.71 10.26 -14.58
C ASP A 17 9.05 10.93 -14.91
N SER A 18 10.05 10.10 -15.17
CA SER A 18 11.37 10.54 -15.61
C SER A 18 11.64 10.08 -17.04
N ARG A 19 12.57 10.75 -17.74
CA ARG A 19 13.01 10.31 -19.07
C ARG A 19 13.53 8.86 -19.06
N LYS A 20 14.15 8.44 -17.96
CA LYS A 20 14.75 7.10 -17.79
C LYS A 20 13.72 6.03 -17.42
N MET A 21 12.70 6.38 -16.66
CA MET A 21 11.75 5.43 -16.07
C MET A 21 10.40 6.09 -15.80
N LYS A 22 9.33 5.36 -16.15
CA LYS A 22 7.94 5.73 -15.84
C LYS A 22 7.29 4.66 -14.98
N LEU A 23 6.94 4.99 -13.74
CA LEU A 23 6.24 4.11 -12.81
C LEU A 23 4.92 4.76 -12.39
N PRO A 24 3.79 4.05 -12.49
CA PRO A 24 2.54 4.52 -11.90
C PRO A 24 2.67 4.66 -10.39
N ALA A 25 1.85 5.53 -9.82
CA ALA A 25 1.67 5.62 -8.38
C ALA A 25 1.30 4.24 -7.79
N ALA A 26 1.72 4.04 -6.54
CA ALA A 26 1.59 2.75 -5.89
C ALA A 26 1.29 2.88 -4.40
N ILE A 27 0.78 1.80 -3.83
CA ILE A 27 0.65 1.65 -2.37
C ILE A 27 1.56 0.50 -1.95
N LYS A 28 2.56 0.82 -1.13
CA LYS A 28 3.52 -0.15 -0.58
C LYS A 28 3.15 -0.48 0.87
N ILE A 29 3.06 -1.78 1.19
CA ILE A 29 2.89 -2.26 2.56
C ILE A 29 4.23 -2.83 3.01
N SER A 30 4.87 -2.17 3.97
CA SER A 30 6.24 -2.48 4.40
C SER A 30 6.43 -2.24 5.91
N ARG A 31 7.56 -2.72 6.43
CA ARG A 31 8.05 -2.44 7.78
C ARG A 31 9.56 -2.22 7.74
N GLY A 32 10.13 -1.62 8.79
CA GLY A 32 11.58 -1.58 8.94
C GLY A 32 12.16 -3.00 9.04
N ALA A 33 13.31 -3.21 8.40
CA ALA A 33 14.05 -4.44 8.55
C ALA A 33 14.62 -4.56 9.96
N LYS A 34 14.72 -5.79 10.46
CA LYS A 34 15.35 -6.14 11.73
C LYS A 34 16.61 -6.95 11.45
N ASN A 35 17.53 -6.98 12.41
CA ASN A 35 18.76 -7.77 12.30
C ASN A 35 18.50 -9.27 12.09
N THR A 36 17.35 -9.77 12.53
CA THR A 36 16.91 -11.16 12.34
C THR A 36 16.35 -11.45 10.95
N ASP A 37 16.06 -10.43 10.15
CA ASP A 37 15.58 -10.62 8.78
C ASP A 37 16.74 -11.04 7.88
N PRO A 38 16.59 -12.05 7.01
CA PRO A 38 17.67 -12.49 6.12
C PRO A 38 17.96 -11.44 5.05
N ALA A 39 19.22 -11.35 4.59
CA ALA A 39 19.65 -10.30 3.66
C ALA A 39 18.80 -10.22 2.37
N HIS A 40 18.37 -11.36 1.83
CA HIS A 40 17.60 -11.40 0.57
C HIS A 40 16.17 -10.82 0.67
N VAL A 41 15.64 -10.55 1.87
CA VAL A 41 14.32 -9.88 2.03
C VAL A 41 14.45 -8.41 2.40
N ARG A 42 15.67 -7.92 2.59
CA ARG A 42 15.92 -6.52 2.95
C ARG A 42 16.10 -5.70 1.69
N GLU A 43 15.30 -4.66 1.59
CA GLU A 43 15.35 -3.68 0.50
C GLU A 43 16.03 -2.41 1.02
N GLN A 44 17.14 -2.04 0.39
CA GLN A 44 17.79 -0.77 0.64
C GLN A 44 16.92 0.36 0.07
N ALA A 45 16.63 1.38 0.88
CA ALA A 45 16.05 2.62 0.40
C ALA A 45 17.14 3.63 0.03
N GLU A 46 16.74 4.78 -0.54
CA GLU A 46 17.67 5.88 -0.83
C GLU A 46 18.32 6.46 0.44
N GLU A 47 17.66 6.28 1.60
CA GLU A 47 18.21 6.59 2.92
C GLU A 47 18.93 5.37 3.55
N GLU A 48 19.55 5.57 4.71
CA GLU A 48 20.22 4.52 5.52
C GLU A 48 19.26 3.41 6.00
N PHE A 49 17.95 3.53 5.76
CA PHE A 49 16.97 2.57 6.23
C PHE A 49 16.76 1.39 5.27
N GLU A 50 16.78 0.19 5.84
CA GLU A 50 16.36 -1.03 5.18
C GLU A 50 14.90 -1.36 5.50
N TYR A 51 14.17 -1.87 4.50
CA TYR A 51 12.76 -2.26 4.63
C TYR A 51 12.54 -3.72 4.27
N VAL A 52 11.50 -4.31 4.86
CA VAL A 52 10.93 -5.58 4.40
C VAL A 52 9.54 -5.28 3.84
N THR A 53 9.36 -5.57 2.55
CA THR A 53 8.10 -5.34 1.85
C THR A 53 7.23 -6.58 1.87
N ARG A 54 5.93 -6.38 2.13
CA ARG A 54 4.94 -7.45 2.07
C ARG A 54 4.24 -7.50 0.74
N CYS A 55 3.76 -6.36 0.27
CA CYS A 55 3.10 -6.24 -1.02
C CYS A 55 3.17 -4.80 -1.55
N ILE A 56 3.03 -4.68 -2.86
CA ILE A 56 2.90 -3.41 -3.56
C ILE A 56 1.70 -3.52 -4.49
N PHE A 57 0.78 -2.57 -4.38
CA PHE A 57 -0.31 -2.39 -5.33
C PHE A 57 0.10 -1.29 -6.30
N ARG A 58 0.29 -1.63 -7.57
CA ARG A 58 0.73 -0.67 -8.60
C ARG A 58 0.09 -1.01 -9.94
N GLY A 59 -0.63 -0.04 -10.51
CA GLY A 59 -1.28 -0.15 -11.81
C GLY A 59 -2.19 -1.38 -11.94
N SER A 60 -2.26 -1.92 -13.16
CA SER A 60 -3.03 -3.10 -13.60
C SER A 60 -4.55 -3.02 -13.46
N LYS A 61 -5.25 -3.89 -14.20
CA LYS A 61 -6.70 -4.07 -14.10
C LYS A 61 -7.03 -4.85 -12.82
N ARG A 62 -8.09 -4.42 -12.13
CA ARG A 62 -8.64 -5.10 -10.95
C ARG A 62 -8.99 -6.56 -11.29
N GLN A 63 -8.53 -7.49 -10.46
CA GLN A 63 -8.87 -8.91 -10.59
C GLN A 63 -9.83 -9.31 -9.47
N GLU A 64 -11.02 -9.80 -9.83
CA GLU A 64 -12.10 -10.07 -8.87
C GLU A 64 -11.71 -11.15 -7.84
N ARG A 65 -10.88 -12.11 -8.23
CA ARG A 65 -10.37 -13.17 -7.34
C ARG A 65 -9.61 -12.68 -6.10
N PHE A 66 -9.12 -11.44 -6.11
CA PHE A 66 -8.44 -10.83 -4.96
C PHE A 66 -9.35 -9.96 -4.09
N ARG A 67 -10.62 -9.83 -4.46
CA ARG A 67 -11.62 -9.22 -3.58
C ARG A 67 -11.80 -10.13 -2.37
N GLY A 68 -11.57 -9.61 -1.17
CA GLY A 68 -11.88 -10.35 0.04
C GLY A 68 -13.37 -10.70 0.08
N SER A 69 -13.71 -11.92 0.51
CA SER A 69 -15.09 -12.37 0.74
C SER A 69 -15.75 -11.73 1.97
N GLY A 70 -15.09 -10.75 2.60
CA GLY A 70 -15.57 -10.09 3.80
C GLY A 70 -16.75 -9.17 3.49
N THR A 71 -17.82 -9.31 4.28
CA THR A 71 -18.77 -8.22 4.48
C THR A 71 -17.99 -6.95 4.82
N PRO A 72 -18.29 -5.80 4.18
CA PRO A 72 -17.61 -4.55 4.50
C PRO A 72 -17.83 -4.29 6.00
N ASN A 73 -16.74 -4.28 6.79
CA ASN A 73 -16.85 -4.02 8.22
C ASN A 73 -17.15 -2.52 8.41
N PRO A 74 -18.37 -2.13 8.81
CA PRO A 74 -18.75 -0.72 8.93
C PRO A 74 -17.96 0.01 10.04
N ALA A 75 -17.23 -0.72 10.90
CA ALA A 75 -16.38 -0.13 11.92
C ALA A 75 -15.16 0.64 11.36
N LEU A 76 -14.72 0.36 10.13
CA LEU A 76 -13.69 1.13 9.42
C LEU A 76 -14.24 2.31 8.62
N SER A 77 -15.57 2.48 8.59
CA SER A 77 -16.25 3.57 7.87
C SER A 77 -16.54 4.78 8.77
N ARG A 78 -16.03 4.82 10.01
CA ARG A 78 -16.23 5.98 10.88
C ARG A 78 -15.35 7.13 10.37
N PRO A 79 -15.92 8.28 9.98
CA PRO A 79 -15.12 9.45 9.67
C PRO A 79 -14.39 9.88 10.93
N ASN A 80 -13.06 9.78 10.90
CA ASN A 80 -12.21 10.30 11.97
C ASN A 80 -12.40 11.83 12.03
N ARG A 81 -12.86 12.33 13.17
CA ARG A 81 -13.20 13.74 13.45
C ARG A 81 -11.96 14.58 13.79
N SER A 82 -10.80 14.19 13.28
CA SER A 82 -9.56 14.98 13.33
C SER A 82 -9.15 15.24 11.89
N GLY A 83 -9.08 16.53 11.53
CA GLY A 83 -9.02 17.07 10.15
C GLY A 83 -7.79 16.73 9.32
N VAL A 84 -7.34 15.48 9.30
CA VAL A 84 -6.48 14.92 8.27
C VAL A 84 -7.37 14.09 7.37
N SER A 85 -7.79 14.68 6.25
CA SER A 85 -8.69 14.07 5.28
C SER A 85 -8.16 12.70 4.83
N PRO A 86 -8.95 11.61 4.89
CA PRO A 86 -8.56 10.30 4.37
C PRO A 86 -8.61 10.24 2.83
N ARG A 87 -8.68 11.39 2.15
CA ARG A 87 -8.84 11.48 0.69
C ARG A 87 -7.74 10.77 -0.10
N ILE A 88 -6.53 10.58 0.43
CA ILE A 88 -5.49 9.85 -0.31
C ILE A 88 -5.80 8.34 -0.39
N ALA A 89 -6.43 7.76 0.65
CA ALA A 89 -6.84 6.34 0.63
C ALA A 89 -8.20 6.13 -0.07
N GLN A 90 -9.08 7.14 -0.04
CA GLN A 90 -10.37 7.07 -0.73
C GLN A 90 -10.27 7.33 -2.25
N VAL A 91 -9.29 8.12 -2.72
CA VAL A 91 -9.12 8.38 -4.16
C VAL A 91 -8.77 7.11 -4.94
N TYR A 92 -8.06 6.15 -4.34
CA TYR A 92 -7.73 4.88 -5.01
C TYR A 92 -8.80 3.78 -4.85
N LEU A 93 -9.75 3.92 -3.93
CA LEU A 93 -10.81 2.93 -3.70
C LEU A 93 -12.15 3.30 -4.38
N TRP A 94 -12.25 4.47 -5.01
CA TRP A 94 -13.49 5.00 -5.62
C TRP A 94 -13.38 5.36 -7.12
N GLN A 95 -12.31 4.95 -7.81
CA GLN A 95 -12.19 5.09 -9.28
C GLN A 95 -12.28 3.73 -10.00
N ALA A 96 -13.06 2.80 -9.46
CA ALA A 96 -13.26 1.47 -10.03
C ALA A 96 -14.74 1.20 -10.32
N ASP A 97 -15.46 2.19 -10.85
CA ASP A 97 -16.72 1.98 -11.57
C ASP A 97 -16.42 1.89 -13.07
N PRO A 98 -16.43 0.69 -13.67
CA PRO A 98 -16.58 0.55 -15.11
C PRO A 98 -18.07 0.41 -15.45
N THR A 99 -18.46 1.13 -16.50
CA THR A 99 -19.72 1.03 -17.30
C THR A 99 -21.03 1.50 -16.66
N ALA A 100 -21.49 2.69 -17.06
CA ALA A 100 -22.70 2.93 -17.87
C ALA A 100 -22.94 4.43 -18.03
#